data_AF-A0A2U1R2C0-F1
#
_entry.id   AF-A0A2U1R2C0-F1
#
_cell.length_a   1.000
_cell.length_b   1.000
_cell.length_c   1.000
_cell.angle_alpha   90.00
_cell.angle_beta   90.00
_cell.angle_gamma   90.00
#
_symmetry.space_group_name_H-M   'P 1'
#
loop_
_entity.id
_entity.type
_entity.pdbx_description
1 polymer ?
#
loop_
_entity_poly.entity_id
_entity_poly.type
_entity_poly.pdbx_seq_one_letter_code
_entity_poly.pdbx_strand_id
1 'polypeptide(L)'
;MKKIMLFVAVILFGSNAIAQTKTYLLFEFMKIAPGQESAYLETESFWEKIHNQRVENGEITGWQLWRMESDNVNSDYQYVTVHVFKDSIKMFQNGGGSFLKNAKKAFPSMSDADLESKRTESLKSRDVVETFFLKQIDQTQGKFQMSLGAVMFINFMKVSPDNNVKYREAESKIFKREWQSRVDAGTTGNWSLLKVITSNENALNREASYVSLDKFKDLNHLLGNTNYNTIKTAEDEKAWMEAFKTREINSYRVVLIKKTGKEK
;
A
#
# COMPACT_ATOMS: atom_id res chain seq x y z
N MET A 1 52.64 21.76 29.71
CA MET A 1 51.87 22.14 28.50
C MET A 1 51.61 20.89 27.67
N LYS A 2 50.33 20.63 27.32
CA LYS A 2 49.82 19.74 26.25
C LYS A 2 50.39 18.30 26.19
N LYS A 3 49.75 17.31 26.81
CA LYS A 3 48.71 16.43 26.22
C LYS A 3 48.95 16.11 24.73
N ILE A 4 49.19 14.83 24.42
CA ILE A 4 48.49 14.02 23.40
C ILE A 4 48.78 12.55 23.73
N MET A 5 47.81 11.87 24.35
CA MET A 5 47.69 10.42 24.35
C MET A 5 47.05 10.03 23.00
N LEU A 6 47.73 9.22 22.21
CA LEU A 6 47.16 8.65 20.98
C LEU A 6 46.36 7.39 21.35
N PHE A 7 45.10 7.58 21.74
CA PHE A 7 44.10 6.52 21.78
C PHE A 7 43.63 6.28 20.34
N VAL A 8 44.19 5.27 19.67
CA VAL A 8 43.62 4.74 18.42
C VAL A 8 42.41 3.92 18.81
N ALA A 9 41.29 4.62 19.01
CA ALA A 9 39.97 4.03 19.01
C ALA A 9 39.69 3.58 17.57
N VAL A 10 39.78 2.27 17.34
CA VAL A 10 39.11 1.60 16.22
C VAL A 10 37.62 1.82 16.43
N ILE A 11 37.13 2.96 15.93
CA ILE A 11 35.70 3.22 15.81
C ILE A 11 35.20 2.21 14.80
N LEU A 12 34.48 1.22 15.33
CA LEU A 12 33.51 0.40 14.63
C LEU A 12 32.66 1.30 13.72
N PHE A 13 33.08 1.47 12.47
CA PHE A 13 32.15 1.73 11.37
C PHE A 13 31.41 0.42 11.06
N GLY A 14 30.72 -0.11 12.07
CA GLY A 14 29.55 -0.93 11.84
C GLY A 14 28.51 0.01 11.27
N SER A 15 28.52 0.16 9.94
CA SER A 15 27.36 0.64 9.22
C SER A 15 26.20 -0.26 9.65
N ASN A 16 25.41 0.21 10.61
CA ASN A 16 24.05 -0.25 10.79
C ASN A 16 23.30 0.23 9.54
N ALA A 17 23.57 -0.42 8.41
CA ALA A 17 22.60 -0.55 7.35
C ALA A 17 21.43 -1.24 8.04
N ILE A 18 20.51 -0.44 8.58
CA ILE A 18 19.16 -0.89 8.85
C ILE A 18 18.70 -1.38 7.50
N ALA A 19 18.76 -2.69 7.28
CA ALA A 19 18.22 -3.32 6.11
C ALA A 19 16.75 -2.90 6.09
N GLN A 20 16.40 -1.95 5.21
CA GLN A 20 15.01 -1.59 4.99
C GLN A 20 14.31 -2.90 4.64
N THR A 21 13.47 -3.38 5.57
CA THR A 21 12.71 -4.59 5.32
C THR A 21 11.87 -4.31 4.09
N LYS A 22 12.07 -5.08 3.02
CA LYS A 22 11.32 -4.91 1.78
C LYS A 22 9.84 -5.12 2.10
N THR A 23 9.00 -4.18 1.67
CA THR A 23 7.54 -4.27 1.79
C THR A 23 6.96 -4.50 0.41
N TYR A 24 6.14 -5.54 0.28
CA TYR A 24 5.42 -5.90 -0.93
C TYR A 24 3.92 -5.84 -0.65
N LEU A 25 3.15 -5.35 -1.61
CA LEU A 25 1.71 -5.19 -1.47
C LEU A 25 1.01 -5.89 -2.64
N LEU A 26 -0.08 -6.59 -2.35
CA LEU A 26 -0.99 -7.12 -3.35
C LEU A 26 -2.30 -6.34 -3.23
N PHE A 27 -2.67 -5.63 -4.30
CA PHE A 27 -3.95 -4.95 -4.40
C PHE A 27 -4.88 -5.79 -5.26
N GLU A 28 -6.09 -6.06 -4.76
CA GLU A 28 -7.15 -6.74 -5.52
C GLU A 28 -8.40 -5.86 -5.50
N PHE A 29 -8.74 -5.28 -6.65
CA PHE A 29 -9.89 -4.41 -6.85
C PHE A 29 -11.12 -5.27 -7.14
N MET A 30 -12.22 -4.95 -6.45
CA MET A 30 -13.41 -5.77 -6.45
C MET A 30 -14.63 -5.01 -6.95
N LYS A 31 -15.37 -5.68 -7.83
CA LYS A 31 -16.68 -5.28 -8.29
C LYS A 31 -17.74 -6.12 -7.60
N ILE A 32 -18.73 -5.46 -7.01
CA ILE A 32 -19.83 -6.08 -6.29
C ILE A 32 -21.10 -5.88 -7.11
N ALA A 33 -21.87 -6.95 -7.31
CA ALA A 33 -23.14 -6.84 -7.99
C ALA A 33 -24.14 -5.98 -7.18
N PRO A 34 -25.03 -5.22 -7.83
CA PRO A 34 -26.05 -4.43 -7.13
C PRO A 34 -26.84 -5.27 -6.11
N GLY A 35 -26.98 -4.76 -4.90
CA GLY A 35 -27.69 -5.44 -3.80
C GLY A 35 -26.90 -6.53 -3.07
N GLN A 36 -25.67 -6.85 -3.49
CA GLN A 36 -24.84 -7.89 -2.84
C GLN A 36 -23.86 -7.35 -1.78
N GLU A 37 -23.88 -6.04 -1.49
CA GLU A 37 -22.92 -5.40 -0.59
C GLU A 37 -22.95 -6.00 0.83
N SER A 38 -24.13 -6.28 1.37
CA SER A 38 -24.25 -6.92 2.70
C SER A 38 -23.62 -8.32 2.73
N ALA A 39 -23.93 -9.15 1.72
CA ALA A 39 -23.37 -10.49 1.60
C ALA A 39 -21.85 -10.46 1.39
N TYR A 40 -21.35 -9.45 0.68
CA TYR A 40 -19.93 -9.21 0.52
C TYR A 40 -19.26 -8.82 1.84
N LEU A 41 -19.83 -7.90 2.63
CA LEU A 41 -19.25 -7.54 3.94
C LEU A 41 -19.29 -8.69 4.96
N GLU A 42 -20.30 -9.56 4.89
CA GLU A 42 -20.32 -10.81 5.66
C GLU A 42 -19.21 -11.76 5.22
N THR A 43 -19.02 -11.91 3.91
CA THR A 43 -17.92 -12.66 3.31
C THR A 43 -16.56 -12.16 3.84
N GLU A 44 -16.34 -10.85 3.83
CA GLU A 44 -15.10 -10.26 4.33
C GLU A 44 -14.90 -10.44 5.84
N SER A 45 -15.98 -10.58 6.61
CA SER A 45 -15.90 -10.89 8.04
C SER A 45 -15.49 -12.35 8.31
N PHE A 46 -15.88 -13.28 7.42
CA PHE A 46 -15.34 -14.64 7.41
C PHE A 46 -13.84 -14.65 7.09
N TRP A 47 -13.44 -13.94 6.03
CA TRP A 47 -12.05 -13.85 5.60
C TRP A 47 -11.15 -13.13 6.60
N GLU A 48 -11.63 -12.10 7.29
CA GLU A 48 -10.89 -11.36 8.32
C GLU A 48 -10.29 -12.30 9.39
N LYS A 49 -11.07 -13.27 9.88
CA LYS A 49 -10.58 -14.27 10.84
C LYS A 49 -9.47 -15.14 10.25
N ILE A 50 -9.55 -15.47 8.96
CA ILE A 50 -8.52 -16.22 8.24
C ILE A 50 -7.27 -15.36 8.03
N HIS A 51 -7.42 -14.07 7.70
CA HIS A 51 -6.30 -13.14 7.58
C HIS A 51 -5.58 -12.92 8.91
N ASN A 52 -6.29 -12.92 10.05
CA ASN A 52 -5.69 -12.94 11.39
C ASN A 52 -4.75 -14.15 11.55
N GLN A 53 -5.20 -15.34 11.16
CA GLN A 53 -4.38 -16.55 11.19
C GLN A 53 -3.19 -16.48 10.21
N ARG A 54 -3.37 -15.89 9.03
CA ARG A 54 -2.27 -15.65 8.09
C ARG A 54 -1.21 -14.70 8.66
N VAL A 55 -1.61 -13.68 9.42
CA VAL A 55 -0.68 -12.77 10.14
C VAL A 55 0.06 -13.53 11.24
N GLU A 56 -0.65 -14.28 12.07
CA GLU A 56 -0.06 -15.09 13.15
C GLU A 56 0.93 -16.13 12.62
N ASN A 57 0.62 -16.75 11.48
CA ASN A 57 1.49 -17.72 10.81
C ASN A 57 2.62 -17.06 9.98
N GLY A 58 2.72 -15.73 9.96
CA GLY A 58 3.76 -14.99 9.23
C GLY A 58 3.68 -15.15 7.70
N GLU A 59 2.49 -15.48 7.18
CA GLU A 59 2.21 -15.60 5.74
C GLU A 59 2.00 -14.22 5.12
N ILE A 60 1.34 -13.33 5.87
CA ILE A 60 1.26 -11.89 5.60
C ILE A 60 1.68 -11.11 6.85
N THR A 61 2.00 -9.83 6.68
CA THR A 61 2.23 -8.90 7.79
C THR A 61 1.01 -8.08 8.17
N GLY A 62 0.07 -7.93 7.23
CA GLY A 62 -1.18 -7.26 7.44
C GLY A 62 -2.12 -7.44 6.26
N TRP A 63 -3.38 -7.14 6.51
CA TRP A 63 -4.45 -7.13 5.54
C TRP A 63 -5.36 -5.92 5.82
N GLN A 64 -5.90 -5.32 4.77
CA GLN A 64 -6.79 -4.17 4.85
C GLN A 64 -7.90 -4.31 3.81
N LEU A 65 -9.12 -3.90 4.17
CA LEU A 65 -10.22 -3.71 3.24
C LEU A 65 -10.56 -2.23 3.19
N TRP A 66 -10.56 -1.70 1.97
CA TRP A 66 -10.82 -0.30 1.69
C TRP A 66 -12.07 -0.18 0.80
N ARG A 67 -12.93 0.78 1.10
CA ARG A 67 -14.11 1.12 0.30
C ARG A 67 -13.82 2.35 -0.55
N MET A 68 -14.20 2.32 -1.82
CA MET A 68 -14.15 3.48 -2.71
C MET A 68 -15.14 4.55 -2.25
N GLU A 69 -14.72 5.83 -2.26
CA GLU A 69 -15.67 6.92 -2.07
C GLU A 69 -16.36 7.30 -3.39
N SER A 70 -17.65 7.62 -3.28
CA SER A 70 -18.61 7.79 -4.37
C SER A 70 -18.29 8.89 -5.39
N ASP A 71 -17.36 9.80 -5.06
CA ASP A 71 -17.00 10.94 -5.90
C ASP A 71 -16.30 10.51 -7.20
N ASN A 72 -15.85 9.25 -7.27
CA ASN A 72 -15.35 8.62 -8.47
C ASN A 72 -16.52 8.04 -9.28
N VAL A 73 -17.23 8.92 -10.00
CA VAL A 73 -18.44 8.64 -10.80
C VAL A 73 -18.23 7.55 -11.89
N ASN A 74 -17.00 7.07 -12.10
CA ASN A 74 -16.64 6.02 -13.07
C ASN A 74 -15.81 4.86 -12.48
N SER A 75 -15.82 4.64 -11.15
CA SER A 75 -15.09 3.48 -10.61
C SER A 75 -15.85 2.18 -10.92
N ASP A 76 -15.29 1.34 -11.81
CA ASP A 76 -15.75 -0.04 -12.04
C ASP A 76 -15.71 -0.93 -10.79
N TYR A 77 -15.13 -0.42 -9.70
CA TYR A 77 -14.83 -1.11 -8.45
C TYR A 77 -15.46 -0.39 -7.26
N GLN A 78 -15.91 -1.14 -6.26
CA GLN A 78 -16.43 -0.60 -4.99
C GLN A 78 -15.44 -0.79 -3.84
N TYR A 79 -14.55 -1.77 -3.93
CA TYR A 79 -13.65 -2.14 -2.85
C TYR A 79 -12.25 -2.48 -3.38
N VAL A 80 -11.24 -2.34 -2.51
CA VAL A 80 -9.91 -2.88 -2.74
C VAL A 80 -9.40 -3.55 -1.48
N THR A 81 -8.91 -4.78 -1.60
CA THR A 81 -8.15 -5.41 -0.52
C THR A 81 -6.67 -5.17 -0.72
N VAL A 82 -5.96 -4.97 0.38
CA VAL A 82 -4.52 -4.77 0.41
C VAL A 82 -3.89 -5.78 1.35
N HIS A 83 -3.12 -6.71 0.79
CA HIS A 83 -2.31 -7.63 1.56
C HIS A 83 -0.86 -7.14 1.60
N VAL A 84 -0.24 -7.13 2.78
CA VAL A 84 1.13 -6.65 2.97
C VAL A 84 2.05 -7.80 3.31
N PHE A 85 3.17 -7.92 2.60
CA PHE A 85 4.14 -9.01 2.72
C PHE A 85 5.55 -8.47 2.93
N LYS A 86 6.40 -9.28 3.59
CA LYS A 86 7.87 -9.07 3.64
C LYS A 86 8.62 -9.83 2.55
N ASP A 87 7.93 -10.72 1.84
CA ASP A 87 8.50 -11.67 0.89
C ASP A 87 7.67 -11.65 -0.40
N SER A 88 8.33 -11.45 -1.54
CA SER A 88 7.64 -11.39 -2.84
C SER A 88 7.11 -12.73 -3.30
N ILE A 89 7.77 -13.85 -2.97
CA ILE A 89 7.29 -15.19 -3.33
C ILE A 89 5.98 -15.46 -2.60
N LYS A 90 5.90 -15.14 -1.30
CA LYS A 90 4.65 -15.24 -0.53
C LYS A 90 3.54 -14.34 -1.11
N MET A 91 3.89 -13.14 -1.58
CA MET A 91 2.94 -12.25 -2.27
C MET A 91 2.39 -12.91 -3.55
N PHE A 92 3.26 -13.46 -4.40
CA PHE A 92 2.82 -14.14 -5.64
C PHE A 92 2.02 -15.42 -5.39
N GLN A 93 2.32 -16.14 -4.29
CA GLN A 93 1.53 -17.30 -3.89
C GLN A 93 0.18 -16.92 -3.29
N ASN A 94 0.06 -15.73 -2.67
CA ASN A 94 -1.10 -15.23 -1.94
C ASN A 94 -1.82 -16.29 -1.07
N GLY A 95 -1.06 -17.11 -0.34
CA GLY A 95 -1.63 -18.18 0.50
C GLY A 95 -2.09 -19.42 -0.25
N GLY A 96 -1.65 -19.62 -1.50
CA GLY A 96 -1.88 -20.85 -2.28
C GLY A 96 -1.61 -22.10 -1.46
N GLY A 97 -2.63 -22.96 -1.33
CA GLY A 97 -2.57 -24.22 -0.58
C GLY A 97 -2.68 -24.09 0.95
N SER A 98 -2.77 -22.87 1.51
CA SER A 98 -2.82 -22.65 2.97
C SER A 98 -4.23 -22.39 3.54
N PHE A 99 -5.26 -22.33 2.69
CA PHE A 99 -6.62 -21.97 3.11
C PHE A 99 -7.13 -22.84 4.26
N LEU A 100 -7.24 -24.16 4.08
CA LEU A 100 -7.80 -25.05 5.11
C LEU A 100 -6.98 -25.01 6.42
N LYS A 101 -5.66 -24.90 6.32
CA LYS A 101 -4.78 -24.76 7.49
C LYS A 101 -5.14 -23.52 8.31
N ASN A 102 -5.31 -22.37 7.67
CA ASN A 102 -5.66 -21.12 8.34
C ASN A 102 -7.13 -21.11 8.81
N ALA A 103 -8.03 -21.61 7.97
CA ALA A 103 -9.47 -21.64 8.22
C ALA A 103 -9.84 -22.54 9.42
N LYS A 104 -9.20 -23.70 9.56
CA LYS A 104 -9.38 -24.59 10.73
C LYS A 104 -8.99 -23.92 12.04
N LYS A 105 -7.92 -23.14 12.04
CA LYS A 105 -7.51 -22.37 13.24
C LYS A 105 -8.48 -21.24 13.54
N ALA A 106 -8.99 -20.57 12.50
CA ALA A 106 -9.94 -19.47 12.63
C ALA A 106 -11.35 -19.95 13.07
N PHE A 107 -11.73 -21.17 12.70
CA PHE A 107 -13.06 -21.76 12.91
C PHE A 107 -12.94 -23.23 13.34
N PRO A 108 -12.47 -23.52 14.57
CA PRO A 108 -12.19 -24.89 15.01
C PRO A 108 -13.42 -25.80 15.10
N SER A 109 -14.62 -25.23 15.13
CA SER A 109 -15.88 -25.98 15.18
C SER A 109 -16.47 -26.32 13.81
N MET A 110 -15.89 -25.83 12.71
CA MET A 110 -16.39 -26.09 11.35
C MET A 110 -15.67 -27.28 10.72
N SER A 111 -16.41 -28.08 9.93
CA SER A 111 -15.80 -29.16 9.15
C SER A 111 -15.03 -28.63 7.94
N ASP A 112 -14.09 -29.41 7.40
CA ASP A 112 -13.37 -29.09 6.17
C ASP A 112 -14.33 -28.81 5.00
N ALA A 113 -15.40 -29.59 4.91
CA ALA A 113 -16.43 -29.46 3.88
C ALA A 113 -17.18 -28.13 3.99
N ASP A 114 -17.57 -27.73 5.20
CA ASP A 114 -18.25 -26.45 5.43
C ASP A 114 -17.34 -25.25 5.13
N LEU A 115 -16.06 -25.34 5.52
CA LEU A 115 -15.07 -24.31 5.23
C LEU A 115 -14.84 -24.15 3.73
N GLU A 116 -14.77 -25.25 3.00
CA GLU A 116 -14.59 -25.24 1.55
C GLU A 116 -15.85 -24.77 0.81
N SER A 117 -17.04 -25.11 1.33
CA SER A 117 -18.31 -24.55 0.85
C SER A 117 -18.32 -23.03 1.02
N LYS A 118 -18.02 -22.52 2.23
CA LYS A 118 -17.92 -21.07 2.49
C LYS A 118 -16.88 -20.39 1.61
N ARG A 119 -15.73 -21.03 1.37
CA ARG A 119 -14.72 -20.52 0.43
C ARG A 119 -15.32 -20.37 -0.97
N THR A 120 -16.01 -21.39 -1.45
CA THR A 120 -16.61 -21.40 -2.79
C THR A 120 -17.74 -20.38 -2.91
N GLU A 121 -18.59 -20.25 -1.90
CA GLU A 121 -19.65 -19.24 -1.85
C GLU A 121 -19.10 -17.82 -1.81
N SER A 122 -18.01 -17.60 -1.06
CA SER A 122 -17.33 -16.31 -1.02
C SER A 122 -16.85 -15.85 -2.39
N LEU A 123 -16.58 -16.79 -3.32
CA LEU A 123 -16.17 -16.44 -4.68
C LEU A 123 -17.29 -15.80 -5.49
N LYS A 124 -18.55 -15.98 -5.09
CA LYS A 124 -19.73 -15.51 -5.82
C LYS A 124 -20.19 -14.10 -5.41
N SER A 125 -19.72 -13.58 -4.27
CA SER A 125 -20.17 -12.28 -3.76
C SER A 125 -19.44 -11.09 -4.39
N ARG A 126 -18.40 -11.34 -5.20
CA ARG A 126 -17.57 -10.33 -5.85
C ARG A 126 -16.79 -10.87 -7.03
N ASP A 127 -16.53 -9.99 -8.00
CA ASP A 127 -15.54 -10.20 -9.05
C ASP A 127 -14.25 -9.46 -8.70
N VAL A 128 -13.10 -10.14 -8.79
CA VAL A 128 -11.79 -9.48 -8.75
C VAL A 128 -11.47 -9.05 -10.17
N VAL A 129 -11.44 -7.74 -10.42
CA VAL A 129 -11.29 -7.20 -11.78
C VAL A 129 -9.84 -6.85 -12.09
N GLU A 130 -9.15 -6.23 -11.14
CA GLU A 130 -7.75 -5.84 -11.29
C GLU A 130 -6.91 -6.34 -10.12
N THR A 131 -5.67 -6.73 -10.42
CA THR A 131 -4.70 -7.20 -9.43
C THR A 131 -3.35 -6.56 -9.69
N PHE A 132 -2.79 -5.89 -8.67
CA PHE A 132 -1.46 -5.30 -8.75
C PHE A 132 -0.52 -5.91 -7.72
N PHE A 133 0.60 -6.43 -8.21
CA PHE A 133 1.74 -6.83 -7.39
C PHE A 133 2.69 -5.65 -7.28
N LEU A 134 2.93 -5.17 -6.07
CA LEU A 134 3.60 -3.91 -5.81
C LEU A 134 4.80 -4.12 -4.90
N LYS A 135 5.89 -3.41 -5.19
CA LYS A 135 7.04 -3.28 -4.29
C LYS A 135 7.11 -1.84 -3.82
N GLN A 136 7.07 -1.63 -2.51
CA GLN A 136 7.37 -0.32 -1.95
C GLN A 136 8.85 0.00 -2.19
N ILE A 137 9.10 1.15 -2.82
CA ILE A 137 10.45 1.62 -3.16
C ILE A 137 10.82 2.90 -2.43
N ASP A 138 9.83 3.64 -1.92
CA ASP A 138 10.08 4.83 -1.10
C ASP A 138 8.91 5.11 -0.15
N GLN A 139 9.17 5.91 0.90
CA GLN A 139 8.17 6.43 1.81
C GLN A 139 8.71 7.62 2.63
N THR A 140 7.80 8.44 3.14
CA THR A 140 8.13 9.40 4.20
C THR A 140 8.44 8.69 5.53
N GLN A 141 9.23 9.36 6.37
CA GLN A 141 9.50 8.97 7.74
C GLN A 141 8.43 9.56 8.66
N GLY A 142 8.13 8.86 9.75
CA GLY A 142 7.15 9.29 10.73
C GLY A 142 6.54 8.11 11.46
N LYS A 143 5.77 8.38 12.52
CA LYS A 143 4.98 7.39 13.24
C LYS A 143 3.52 7.60 12.89
N PHE A 144 3.11 7.11 11.72
CA PHE A 144 1.72 7.14 11.32
C PHE A 144 1.14 5.73 11.42
N GLN A 145 0.04 5.62 12.16
CA GLN A 145 -0.66 4.37 12.35
C GLN A 145 -2.09 4.55 11.85
N MET A 146 -2.48 3.79 10.82
CA MET A 146 -3.84 3.86 10.30
C MET A 146 -4.83 3.17 11.26
N SER A 147 -5.94 3.86 11.51
CA SER A 147 -7.14 3.34 12.18
C SER A 147 -8.28 3.20 11.18
N LEU A 148 -9.35 2.49 11.56
CA LEU A 148 -10.59 2.48 10.76
C LEU A 148 -11.08 3.92 10.55
N GLY A 149 -11.61 4.21 9.36
CA GLY A 149 -11.95 5.55 8.92
C GLY A 149 -10.79 6.35 8.32
N ALA A 150 -9.56 5.82 8.33
CA ALA A 150 -8.44 6.41 7.60
C ALA A 150 -8.77 6.55 6.12
N VAL A 151 -8.30 7.65 5.53
CA VAL A 151 -8.49 7.97 4.11
C VAL A 151 -7.17 7.76 3.38
N MET A 152 -7.22 7.21 2.18
CA MET A 152 -6.05 7.07 1.32
C MET A 152 -6.40 7.46 -0.11
N PHE A 153 -5.52 8.23 -0.75
CA PHE A 153 -5.47 8.30 -2.21
C PHE A 153 -4.55 7.21 -2.74
N ILE A 154 -5.04 6.44 -3.71
CA ILE A 154 -4.27 5.50 -4.50
C ILE A 154 -4.11 6.12 -5.88
N ASN A 155 -2.90 6.59 -6.18
CA ASN A 155 -2.63 7.22 -7.48
C ASN A 155 -1.83 6.27 -8.37
N PHE A 156 -2.49 5.73 -9.39
CA PHE A 156 -1.88 4.92 -10.43
C PHE A 156 -1.23 5.83 -11.47
N MET A 157 0.05 5.59 -11.75
CA MET A 157 0.86 6.46 -12.59
C MET A 157 1.46 5.66 -13.73
N LYS A 158 1.10 6.03 -14.96
CA LYS A 158 1.67 5.48 -16.19
C LYS A 158 2.78 6.39 -16.66
N VAL A 159 4.02 5.89 -16.61
CA VAL A 159 5.21 6.63 -17.02
C VAL A 159 5.76 5.98 -18.28
N SER A 160 6.07 6.79 -19.29
CA SER A 160 6.67 6.23 -20.51
C SER A 160 8.03 5.57 -20.21
N PRO A 161 8.42 4.51 -20.94
CA PRO A 161 9.72 3.83 -20.76
C PRO A 161 10.89 4.81 -20.67
N ASP A 162 10.96 5.77 -21.60
CA ASP A 162 12.06 6.75 -21.71
C ASP A 162 12.17 7.69 -20.51
N ASN A 163 11.05 7.91 -19.79
CA ASN A 163 11.01 8.83 -18.66
C ASN A 163 11.17 8.13 -17.30
N ASN A 164 11.28 6.80 -17.25
CA ASN A 164 11.28 6.05 -15.99
C ASN A 164 12.35 6.49 -14.98
N VAL A 165 13.58 6.74 -15.46
CA VAL A 165 14.69 7.17 -14.61
C VAL A 165 14.45 8.60 -14.11
N LYS A 166 14.18 9.54 -15.03
CA LYS A 166 13.89 10.95 -14.72
C LYS A 166 12.76 11.07 -13.70
N TYR A 167 11.68 10.34 -13.93
CA TYR A 167 10.51 10.31 -13.07
C TYR A 167 10.84 9.82 -11.66
N ARG A 168 11.54 8.69 -11.54
CA ARG A 168 11.88 8.11 -10.23
C ARG A 168 12.80 9.02 -9.43
N GLU A 169 13.76 9.65 -10.10
CA GLU A 169 14.64 10.60 -9.42
C GLU A 169 13.88 11.82 -8.90
N ALA A 170 12.95 12.35 -9.69
CA ALA A 170 12.10 13.44 -9.25
C ALA A 170 11.26 13.02 -8.03
N GLU A 171 10.62 11.85 -8.07
CA GLU A 171 9.83 11.34 -6.95
C GLU A 171 10.62 11.25 -5.64
N SER A 172 11.82 10.65 -5.68
CA SER A 172 12.63 10.47 -4.47
C SER A 172 13.32 11.75 -3.99
N LYS A 173 13.74 12.65 -4.89
CA LYS A 173 14.52 13.85 -4.52
C LYS A 173 13.63 15.06 -4.22
N ILE A 174 12.52 15.21 -4.94
CA ILE A 174 11.66 16.40 -4.91
C ILE A 174 10.34 16.08 -4.22
N PHE A 175 9.56 15.13 -4.76
CA PHE A 175 8.22 14.85 -4.24
C PHE A 175 8.25 14.34 -2.81
N LYS A 176 9.15 13.39 -2.51
CA LYS A 176 9.30 12.86 -1.15
C LYS A 176 9.61 13.96 -0.14
N ARG A 177 10.48 14.91 -0.48
CA ARG A 177 10.87 15.99 0.44
C ARG A 177 9.65 16.87 0.77
N GLU A 178 8.85 17.18 -0.24
CA GLU A 178 7.60 17.90 -0.07
C GLU A 178 6.58 17.11 0.77
N TRP A 179 6.40 15.82 0.49
CA TRP A 179 5.55 14.95 1.29
C TRP A 179 6.04 14.83 2.74
N GLN A 180 7.35 14.80 2.96
CA GLN A 180 7.93 14.79 4.30
C GLN A 180 7.59 16.07 5.05
N SER A 181 7.70 17.24 4.42
CA SER A 181 7.30 18.52 5.02
C SER A 181 5.84 18.51 5.48
N ARG A 182 4.94 17.92 4.68
CA ARG A 182 3.52 17.76 5.03
C ARG A 182 3.30 16.80 6.21
N VAL A 183 4.06 15.72 6.28
CA VAL A 183 4.03 14.79 7.41
C VAL A 183 4.53 15.47 8.68
N ASP A 184 5.64 16.20 8.59
CA ASP A 184 6.23 16.93 9.72
C ASP A 184 5.31 18.05 10.21
N ALA A 185 4.57 18.69 9.30
CA ALA A 185 3.53 19.68 9.62
C ALA A 185 2.21 19.05 10.13
N GLY A 186 2.07 17.72 10.10
CA GLY A 186 0.85 17.03 10.51
C GLY A 186 -0.35 17.30 9.60
N THR A 187 -0.13 17.61 8.32
CA THR A 187 -1.18 17.76 7.30
C THR A 187 -1.38 16.48 6.49
N THR A 188 -0.48 15.51 6.64
CA THR A 188 -0.51 14.21 5.96
C THR A 188 0.03 13.15 6.92
N GLY A 189 -0.56 11.96 6.89
CA GLY A 189 -0.16 10.88 7.78
C GLY A 189 1.11 10.19 7.27
N ASN A 190 1.05 9.70 6.04
CA ASN A 190 2.18 9.03 5.40
C ASN A 190 2.04 9.12 3.88
N TRP A 191 3.18 9.13 3.21
CA TRP A 191 3.27 8.95 1.77
C TRP A 191 4.15 7.75 1.46
N SER A 192 3.77 6.96 0.47
CA SER A 192 4.56 5.82 -0.02
C SER A 192 4.58 5.78 -1.54
N LEU A 193 5.72 5.43 -2.12
CA LEU A 193 5.84 5.14 -3.55
C LEU A 193 6.10 3.65 -3.76
N LEU A 194 5.34 3.08 -4.68
CA LEU A 194 5.42 1.68 -5.06
C LEU A 194 5.69 1.56 -6.56
N LYS A 195 6.46 0.52 -6.90
CA LYS A 195 6.66 0.08 -8.28
C LYS A 195 5.78 -1.14 -8.55
N VAL A 196 5.09 -1.13 -9.68
CA VAL A 196 4.36 -2.31 -10.16
C VAL A 196 5.37 -3.38 -10.59
N ILE A 197 5.28 -4.56 -10.00
CA ILE A 197 6.02 -5.75 -10.40
C ILE A 197 5.20 -6.47 -11.46
N THR A 198 5.87 -6.84 -12.54
CA THR A 198 5.27 -7.56 -13.66
C THR A 198 6.07 -8.79 -13.97
N SER A 199 5.37 -9.89 -14.28
CA SER A 199 5.97 -11.18 -14.60
C SER A 199 6.64 -11.23 -15.97
N ASN A 200 6.35 -10.29 -16.89
CA ASN A 200 6.95 -10.22 -18.23
C ASN A 200 7.50 -8.83 -18.57
N GLU A 201 8.74 -8.79 -19.07
CA GLU A 201 9.46 -7.55 -19.44
C GLU A 201 8.89 -6.86 -20.70
N ASN A 202 8.08 -7.57 -21.52
CA ASN A 202 7.53 -7.09 -22.79
C ASN A 202 6.05 -6.63 -22.76
N ALA A 203 5.46 -6.39 -21.59
CA ALA A 203 4.10 -5.85 -21.50
C ALA A 203 4.09 -4.34 -21.79
N LEU A 204 4.07 -3.96 -23.08
CA LEU A 204 4.06 -2.59 -23.59
C LEU A 204 2.74 -1.83 -23.35
N ASN A 205 1.70 -2.51 -22.86
CA ASN A 205 0.39 -1.94 -22.57
C ASN A 205 0.06 -2.06 -21.07
N ARG A 206 0.74 -1.29 -20.21
CA ARG A 206 0.39 -1.24 -18.78
C ARG A 206 -0.43 0.01 -18.48
N GLU A 207 -1.47 -0.19 -17.67
CA GLU A 207 -2.28 0.89 -17.12
C GLU A 207 -1.49 1.72 -16.08
N ALA A 208 -0.54 1.11 -15.36
CA ALA A 208 0.34 1.82 -14.42
C ALA A 208 1.74 1.20 -14.30
N SER A 209 2.75 2.04 -14.07
CA SER A 209 4.14 1.66 -13.75
C SER A 209 4.50 1.89 -12.28
N TYR A 210 3.92 2.92 -11.68
CA TYR A 210 4.10 3.27 -10.28
C TYR A 210 2.74 3.54 -9.62
N VAL A 211 2.69 3.38 -8.30
CA VAL A 211 1.55 3.72 -7.47
C VAL A 211 2.05 4.58 -6.32
N SER A 212 1.42 5.72 -6.04
CA SER A 212 1.64 6.43 -4.78
C SER A 212 0.43 6.26 -3.87
N LEU A 213 0.70 6.20 -2.57
CA LEU A 213 -0.30 6.09 -1.52
C LEU A 213 -0.17 7.30 -0.59
N ASP A 214 -1.19 8.15 -0.58
CA ASP A 214 -1.23 9.35 0.25
C ASP A 214 -2.24 9.09 1.36
N LYS A 215 -1.78 8.92 2.60
CA LYS A 215 -2.60 8.46 3.71
C LYS A 215 -2.88 9.57 4.71
N PHE A 216 -4.12 9.58 5.20
CA PHE A 216 -4.65 10.54 6.15
C PHE A 216 -5.34 9.81 7.29
N LYS A 217 -5.32 10.39 8.48
CA LYS A 217 -5.98 9.82 9.65
C LYS A 217 -7.49 9.62 9.46
N ASP A 218 -8.14 10.57 8.81
CA ASP A 218 -9.58 10.60 8.54
C ASP A 218 -9.90 11.72 7.51
N LEU A 219 -11.17 11.89 7.16
CA LEU A 219 -11.62 12.91 6.21
C LEU A 219 -11.39 14.35 6.71
N ASN A 220 -11.53 14.60 8.02
CA ASN A 220 -11.26 15.92 8.59
C ASN A 220 -9.78 16.29 8.47
N HIS A 221 -8.89 15.32 8.64
CA HIS A 221 -7.46 15.52 8.43
C HIS A 221 -7.12 15.81 6.96
N LEU A 222 -7.83 15.18 6.01
CA LEU A 222 -7.69 15.48 4.59
C LEU A 222 -8.17 16.90 4.24
N LEU A 223 -9.34 17.31 4.75
CA LEU A 223 -9.97 18.58 4.38
C LEU A 223 -9.47 19.79 5.19
N GLY A 224 -9.09 19.56 6.44
CA GLY A 224 -8.91 20.61 7.45
C GLY A 224 -7.52 21.24 7.48
N ASN A 225 -6.52 20.70 6.77
CA ASN A 225 -5.14 21.15 6.91
C ASN A 225 -4.47 21.47 5.57
N THR A 226 -4.72 22.66 5.04
CA THR A 226 -4.09 23.18 3.81
C THR A 226 -2.86 24.06 4.08
N ASN A 227 -2.60 24.41 5.33
CA ASN A 227 -1.49 25.28 5.72
C ASN A 227 -0.19 24.48 5.86
N TYR A 228 0.47 24.22 4.73
CA TYR A 228 1.87 23.82 4.70
C TYR A 228 2.63 24.80 3.82
N ASN A 229 3.82 25.22 4.27
CA ASN A 229 4.70 26.00 3.42
C ASN A 229 5.41 25.04 2.47
N THR A 230 5.21 25.25 1.16
CA THR A 230 6.02 24.54 0.15
C THR A 230 7.49 24.85 0.40
N ILE A 231 8.31 23.80 0.40
CA ILE A 231 9.78 23.94 0.51
C ILE A 231 10.46 23.80 -0.85
N LYS A 232 9.68 23.82 -1.93
CA LYS A 232 10.16 23.79 -3.31
C LYS A 232 10.76 25.14 -3.68
N THR A 233 11.98 25.12 -4.20
CA THR A 233 12.58 26.24 -4.93
C THR A 233 11.91 26.42 -6.30
N ALA A 234 12.22 27.51 -7.02
CA ALA A 234 11.74 27.69 -8.38
C ALA A 234 12.25 26.57 -9.33
N GLU A 235 13.48 26.11 -9.11
CA GLU A 235 14.07 24.98 -9.83
C GLU A 235 13.33 23.66 -9.51
N ASP A 236 12.99 23.44 -8.24
CA ASP A 236 12.19 22.28 -7.83
C ASP A 236 10.79 22.32 -8.45
N GLU A 237 10.17 23.49 -8.55
CA GLU A 237 8.85 23.66 -9.18
C GLU A 237 8.91 23.36 -10.69
N LYS A 238 9.96 23.84 -11.38
CA LYS A 238 10.19 23.49 -12.78
C LYS A 238 10.39 21.99 -12.96
N ALA A 239 11.25 21.37 -12.15
CA ALA A 239 11.51 19.94 -12.21
C ALA A 239 10.26 19.11 -11.85
N TRP A 240 9.45 19.59 -10.90
CA TRP A 240 8.16 19.01 -10.54
C TRP A 240 7.20 19.03 -11.73
N MET A 241 7.05 20.18 -12.40
CA MET A 241 6.20 20.32 -13.59
C MET A 241 6.69 19.43 -14.75
N GLU A 242 8.00 19.35 -14.95
CA GLU A 242 8.57 18.47 -15.96
C GLU A 242 8.29 16.99 -15.66
N ALA A 243 8.50 16.55 -14.41
CA ALA A 243 8.19 15.18 -14.00
C ALA A 243 6.69 14.88 -14.08
N PHE A 244 5.83 15.84 -13.71
CA PHE A 244 4.38 15.71 -13.81
C PHE A 244 3.94 15.43 -15.25
N LYS A 245 4.53 16.12 -16.23
CA LYS A 245 4.26 15.92 -17.67
C LYS A 245 4.71 14.58 -18.22
N THR A 246 5.55 13.82 -17.49
CA THR A 246 6.02 12.50 -17.93
C THR A 246 5.09 11.34 -17.58
N ARG A 247 3.99 11.63 -16.87
CA ARG A 247 3.03 10.61 -16.43
C ARG A 247 1.58 10.95 -16.73
N GLU A 248 0.78 9.92 -16.96
CA GLU A 248 -0.67 9.95 -16.78
C GLU A 248 -0.98 9.46 -15.36
N ILE A 249 -1.98 10.06 -14.70
CA ILE A 249 -2.37 9.70 -13.33
C ILE A 249 -3.87 9.41 -13.26
N ASN A 250 -4.22 8.30 -12.62
CA ASN A 250 -5.59 7.95 -12.26
C ASN A 250 -5.65 7.73 -10.74
N SER A 251 -6.56 8.44 -10.07
CA SER A 251 -6.57 8.55 -8.62
C SER A 251 -7.86 8.02 -8.02
N TYR A 252 -7.73 7.15 -7.03
CA TYR A 252 -8.85 6.61 -6.27
C TYR A 252 -8.79 7.08 -4.83
N ARG A 253 -9.91 7.58 -4.30
CA ARG A 253 -10.04 7.89 -2.88
C ARG A 253 -10.76 6.75 -2.19
N VAL A 254 -10.16 6.25 -1.11
CA VAL A 254 -10.68 5.11 -0.37
C VAL A 254 -10.68 5.35 1.13
N VAL A 255 -11.61 4.70 1.82
CA VAL A 255 -11.74 4.71 3.29
C VAL A 255 -11.49 3.31 3.85
N LEU A 256 -10.67 3.22 4.89
CA LEU A 256 -10.34 1.97 5.56
C LEU A 256 -11.52 1.49 6.41
N ILE A 257 -12.03 0.30 6.12
CA ILE A 257 -13.21 -0.25 6.82
C ILE A 257 -12.92 -1.53 7.61
N LYS A 258 -11.87 -2.30 7.25
CA LYS A 258 -11.35 -3.42 8.05
C LYS A 258 -9.83 -3.47 7.97
N LYS A 259 -9.16 -3.94 9.02
CA LYS A 259 -7.71 -4.18 9.01
C LYS A 259 -7.28 -5.25 10.01
N THR A 260 -6.19 -5.92 9.68
CA THR A 260 -5.44 -6.84 10.53
C THR A 260 -3.96 -6.55 10.45
N GLY A 261 -3.25 -6.70 11.58
CA GLY A 261 -1.80 -6.57 11.65
C GLY A 261 -1.33 -5.17 12.03
N LYS A 262 -0.05 -5.07 12.39
CA LYS A 262 0.60 -3.80 12.73
C LYS A 262 1.25 -3.21 11.50
N GLU A 263 0.91 -1.96 11.18
CA GLU A 263 1.78 -1.13 10.34
C GLU A 263 3.03 -0.80 11.16
N LYS A 264 4.19 -0.74 10.49
CA LYS A 264 5.44 -0.32 11.13
C LYS A 264 5.52 1.20 11.19
#